data_AF-A0A1F2Y0Y3-F1
#
_entry.id   AF-A0A1F2Y0Y3-F1
#
_cell.length_a   1.000
_cell.length_b   1.000
_cell.length_c   1.000
_cell.angle_alpha   90.00
_cell.angle_beta   90.00
_cell.angle_gamma   90.00
#
_symmetry.space_group_name_H-M   'P 1'
#
loop_
_entity.id
_entity.type
_entity.pdbx_description
1 polymer ?
#
loop_
_entity_poly.entity_id
_entity_poly.type
_entity_poly.pdbx_seq_one_letter_code
_entity_poly.pdbx_strand_id
1 'polypeptide(L)' 'MGAKSAQKSQAAAQQEAAQNQQIAELQAAAAAPAAPAEDDAMAEITKLAQMHAAGILTDEEFAAAKAKALGI' A
#
# COMPACT_ATOMS: atom_id res chain seq x y z
N MET A 1 -25.63 -14.58 -46.90
CA MET A 1 -25.54 -15.09 -45.52
C MET A 1 -24.45 -14.34 -44.73
N GLY A 2 -24.49 -12.99 -44.67
CA GLY A 2 -23.35 -12.16 -44.21
C GLY A 2 -23.61 -11.14 -43.08
N ALA A 3 -24.87 -10.91 -42.68
CA ALA A 3 -25.19 -9.91 -41.66
C ALA A 3 -24.88 -10.39 -40.22
N LYS A 4 -24.92 -11.71 -39.97
CA LYS A 4 -24.71 -12.28 -38.62
C LYS A 4 -23.24 -12.37 -38.21
N SER A 5 -22.29 -12.36 -39.15
CA SER A 5 -20.86 -12.37 -38.84
C SER A 5 -20.33 -10.97 -38.48
N ALA A 6 -20.80 -9.93 -39.18
CA ALA A 6 -20.46 -8.54 -38.85
C ALA A 6 -20.89 -8.17 -37.41
N GLN A 7 -22.10 -8.58 -37.02
CA GLN A 7 -22.62 -8.32 -35.67
C GLN A 7 -21.83 -9.03 -34.57
N LYS A 8 -21.25 -10.21 -34.85
CA LYS A 8 -20.39 -10.94 -33.91
C LYS A 8 -19.05 -10.25 -33.68
N SER A 9 -18.46 -9.67 -34.73
CA SER A 9 -17.20 -8.93 -34.63
C SER A 9 -17.34 -7.65 -33.81
N GLN A 10 -18.47 -6.96 -33.92
CA GLN A 10 -18.74 -5.74 -33.18
C GLN A 10 -18.98 -6.00 -31.69
N ALA A 11 -19.62 -7.13 -31.35
CA ALA A 11 -19.80 -7.55 -29.96
C ALA A 11 -18.48 -7.92 -29.27
N ALA A 12 -17.57 -8.61 -29.98
CA ALA A 12 -16.25 -8.94 -29.45
C ALA A 12 -15.42 -7.68 -29.14
N ALA A 13 -15.42 -6.71 -30.05
CA ALA A 13 -14.70 -5.44 -29.86
C ALA A 13 -15.22 -4.64 -28.65
N GLN A 14 -16.53 -4.64 -28.40
CA GLN A 14 -17.11 -4.01 -27.21
C GLN A 14 -16.70 -4.72 -25.91
N GLN A 15 -16.57 -6.05 -25.96
CA GLN A 15 -16.19 -6.85 -24.81
C GLN A 15 -14.73 -6.63 -24.39
N GLU A 16 -13.82 -6.53 -25.36
CA GLU A 16 -12.41 -6.17 -25.12
C GLU A 16 -12.27 -4.77 -24.53
N ALA A 17 -13.01 -3.79 -25.05
CA ALA A 17 -12.97 -2.42 -24.53
C ALA A 17 -13.44 -2.32 -23.07
N ALA A 18 -14.51 -3.04 -22.72
CA ALA A 18 -15.03 -3.10 -21.35
C ALA A 18 -14.04 -3.78 -20.39
N GLN A 19 -13.39 -4.87 -20.82
CA GLN A 19 -12.38 -5.54 -20.02
C GLN A 19 -11.17 -4.64 -19.74
N ASN A 20 -10.72 -3.90 -20.76
CA ASN A 20 -9.56 -3.01 -20.61
C ASN A 20 -9.85 -1.83 -19.66
N GLN A 21 -11.09 -1.34 -19.62
CA GLN A 21 -11.51 -0.32 -18.65
C GLN A 21 -11.48 -0.85 -17.21
N GLN A 22 -11.99 -2.06 -16.96
CA GLN A 22 -11.95 -2.65 -15.61
C GLN A 22 -10.52 -2.88 -15.10
N ILE A 23 -9.60 -3.28 -15.97
CA ILE A 23 -8.19 -3.47 -15.59
C ILE A 23 -7.55 -2.14 -15.22
N ALA A 24 -7.82 -1.07 -15.98
CA ALA A 24 -7.31 0.27 -15.69
C ALA A 24 -7.82 0.81 -14.34
N GLU A 25 -9.09 0.58 -14.01
CA GLU A 25 -9.67 0.96 -12.72
C GLU A 25 -9.05 0.22 -11.54
N LEU A 26 -8.81 -1.09 -11.69
CA LEU A 26 -8.13 -1.91 -10.66
C LEU A 26 -6.69 -1.45 -10.42
N GLN A 27 -5.97 -1.04 -11.46
CA GLN A 27 -4.59 -0.61 -11.34
C GLN A 27 -4.46 0.77 -10.68
N ALA A 28 -5.46 1.65 -10.83
CA ALA A 28 -5.49 2.96 -10.18
C ALA A 28 -5.75 2.88 -8.66
N ALA A 29 -6.50 1.88 -8.19
CA ALA A 29 -6.84 1.72 -6.78
C ALA A 29 -5.66 1.27 -5.89
N ALA A 30 -4.60 0.70 -6.49
CA ALA A 30 -3.43 0.21 -5.74
C ALA A 30 -2.41 1.32 -5.38
N ALA A 31 -2.57 2.53 -5.91
CA ALA A 31 -1.63 3.65 -5.70
C ALA A 31 -2.09 4.59 -4.57
N ALA A 32 -2.73 4.08 -3.52
CA ALA A 32 -3.01 4.86 -2.33
C ALA A 32 -1.68 5.23 -1.64
N PRO A 33 -1.38 6.53 -1.43
CA PRO A 33 -0.15 6.93 -0.76
C PRO A 33 -0.16 6.40 0.67
N ALA A 34 0.90 5.69 1.05
CA ALA A 34 1.17 5.36 2.44
C ALA A 34 1.27 6.69 3.23
N ALA A 35 0.46 6.80 4.28
CA ALA A 35 0.47 7.91 5.24
C ALA A 35 1.89 8.11 5.82
N PRO A 36 2.24 9.31 6.30
CA PRO A 36 3.60 9.64 6.70
C PRO A 36 4.08 8.73 7.84
N ALA A 37 4.90 7.75 7.50
CA ALA A 37 5.56 6.86 8.45
C ALA A 37 6.51 7.61 9.41
N GLU A 38 6.85 8.86 9.09
CA GLU A 38 7.72 9.71 9.92
C GLU A 38 7.06 10.10 11.25
N ASP A 39 5.76 10.38 11.27
CA ASP A 39 5.05 10.73 12.50
C ASP A 39 4.91 9.52 13.43
N ASP A 40 4.67 8.33 12.85
CA ASP A 40 4.60 7.07 13.60
C ASP A 40 5.96 6.69 14.20
N ALA A 41 7.06 6.88 13.48
CA ALA A 41 8.41 6.60 13.99
C ALA A 41 8.74 7.46 15.23
N MET A 42 8.38 8.74 15.24
CA MET A 42 8.59 9.62 16.40
C MET A 42 7.68 9.27 17.59
N ALA A 43 6.43 8.86 17.30
CA ALA A 43 5.53 8.35 18.33
C ALA A 43 6.06 7.05 18.96
N GLU A 44 6.60 6.13 18.17
CA GLU A 44 7.23 4.89 18.63
C GLU A 44 8.47 5.17 19.50
N ILE A 45 9.37 6.06 19.06
CA ILE A 45 10.55 6.45 19.84
C ILE A 45 10.15 7.05 21.20
N THR A 46 9.10 7.87 21.24
CA THR A 46 8.59 8.48 22.47
C THR A 46 8.04 7.42 23.43
N LYS A 47 7.36 6.39 22.91
CA LYS A 47 6.87 5.26 23.71
C LYS A 47 8.02 4.41 24.26
N LEU A 48 9.02 4.13 23.42
CA LEU A 48 10.23 3.41 23.83
C LEU A 48 10.98 4.16 24.94
N ALA A 49 11.08 5.50 24.85
CA ALA A 49 11.73 6.32 25.87
C ALA A 49 11.01 6.27 27.22
N GLN A 50 9.68 6.27 27.22
CA GLN A 50 8.87 6.09 28.44
C GLN A 50 9.07 4.72 29.06
N MET A 51 9.12 3.65 28.24
CA MET A 51 9.37 2.29 28.72
C MET A 51 10.78 2.14 29.30
N HIS A 52 11.78 2.77 28.68
CA HIS A 52 13.15 2.82 29.21
C HIS A 52 13.22 3.59 30.54
N ALA A 53 12.58 4.76 30.62
CA ALA A 53 12.52 5.56 31.86
C ALA A 53 11.78 4.84 33.00
N ALA A 54 10.81 3.99 32.66
CA ALA A 54 10.12 3.12 33.62
C ALA A 54 10.94 1.88 34.02
N GLY A 55 12.13 1.66 33.44
CA GLY A 55 12.98 0.50 33.69
C GLY A 55 12.45 -0.81 33.09
N ILE A 56 11.51 -0.73 32.14
CA ILE A 56 10.93 -1.89 31.44
C ILE A 56 11.88 -2.38 30.33
N LEU A 57 12.58 -1.45 29.69
CA LEU A 57 13.61 -1.73 28.68
C LEU A 57 14.98 -1.40 29.25
N THR A 58 15.97 -2.19 28.88
CA THR A 58 17.38 -1.87 29.09
C THR A 58 17.88 -0.87 28.04
N ASP A 59 19.01 -0.20 28.31
CA ASP A 59 19.62 0.75 27.36
C ASP A 59 19.91 0.10 25.99
N GLU A 60 20.29 -1.18 25.99
CA GLU A 60 20.62 -1.95 24.80
C GLU A 60 19.36 -2.26 23.96
N GLU A 61 18.26 -2.65 24.61
CA GLU A 61 16.96 -2.86 23.96
C GLU A 61 16.36 -1.56 23.42
N PHE A 62 16.52 -0.45 24.15
CA PHE A 62 16.09 0.87 23.72
C PHE A 62 16.83 1.32 22.46
N ALA A 63 18.16 1.14 22.41
CA ALA A 63 18.97 1.49 21.25
C ALA A 63 18.59 0.67 20.00
N ALA A 64 18.40 -0.64 20.14
CA ALA A 64 17.99 -1.51 19.04
C ALA A 64 16.59 -1.17 18.51
N ALA A 65 15.64 -0.89 19.40
CA ALA A 65 14.27 -0.52 19.02
C ALA A 65 14.23 0.86 18.34
N LYS A 66 15.04 1.82 18.80
CA LYS A 66 15.20 3.13 18.16
C LYS A 66 15.82 3.03 16.77
N ALA A 67 16.85 2.19 16.58
CA ALA A 67 17.45 1.93 15.27
C ALA A 67 16.41 1.36 14.29
N LYS A 68 15.62 0.38 14.74
CA LYS A 68 14.53 -0.20 13.95
C LYS A 68 13.45 0.83 13.57
N ALA A 69 13.04 1.69 14.50
CA ALA A 69 12.07 2.75 14.24
C ALA A 69 12.59 3.81 13.24
N LEU A 70 13.91 4.03 13.21
CA LEU A 70 14.57 4.95 12.26
C LEU A 70 14.98 4.27 10.94
N GLY A 71 14.83 2.95 10.83
CA GLY A 71 15.20 2.18 9.64
C GLY A 71 16.72 2.10 9.39
N ILE A 72 17.53 2.19 10.45
CA ILE A 72 19.01 2.15 10.40
C ILE A 72 19.59 0.84 10.91
#